data_AF-A0A8B7Q3U2-F1
#
_entry.id   AF-A0A8B7Q3U2-F1
#
_cell.length_a   1.000
_cell.length_b   1.000
_cell.length_c   1.000
_cell.angle_alpha   90.00
_cell.angle_beta   90.00
_cell.angle_gamma   90.00
#
_symmetry.space_group_name_H-M   'P 1'
#
loop_
_entity.id
_entity.type
_entity.pdbx_description
1 polymer ?
#
loop_
_entity_poly.entity_id
_entity_poly.type
_entity_poly.pdbx_seq_one_letter_code
_entity_poly.pdbx_strand_id
1 'polypeptide(L)'
;MSQSQDLQGGKAFGLLKAKQEERLDEINKQFLDDPKFSSDEDLPSKLEAFKNIMSLKQMLEKLGVPKTHLELKKLIREVSSGSGETFSYSDFLRMMLGKRSAILKM
;
A
#
# COMPACT_ATOMS: atom_id res chain seq x y z
N MET A 1 17.13 35.53 -21.43
CA MET A 1 16.56 34.16 -21.50
C MET A 1 15.56 34.03 -20.38
N SER A 2 14.27 34.04 -20.71
CA SER A 2 13.20 33.95 -19.71
C SER A 2 13.14 32.51 -19.19
N GLN A 3 13.42 32.31 -17.90
CA GLN A 3 13.09 31.07 -17.22
C GLN A 3 11.58 31.06 -17.01
N SER A 4 10.86 30.40 -17.92
CA SER A 4 9.47 30.05 -17.70
C SER A 4 9.41 29.15 -16.47
N GLN A 5 9.03 29.72 -15.32
CA GLN A 5 8.66 28.94 -14.15
C GLN A 5 7.51 28.03 -14.56
N ASP A 6 7.76 26.72 -14.53
CA ASP A 6 6.77 25.72 -14.92
C ASP A 6 5.65 25.68 -13.86
N LEU A 7 4.64 26.53 -14.06
CA LEU A 7 3.43 26.64 -13.24
C LEU A 7 2.54 25.37 -13.34
N GLN A 8 2.97 24.32 -14.06
CA GLN A 8 2.18 23.13 -14.36
C GLN A 8 2.26 22.02 -13.29
N GLY A 9 3.16 22.16 -12.30
CA GLY A 9 3.39 21.14 -11.27
C GLY A 9 2.14 20.68 -10.53
N GLY A 10 1.19 21.58 -10.23
CA GLY A 10 -0.07 21.24 -9.55
C GLY A 10 -1.02 20.40 -10.39
N LYS A 11 -1.12 20.69 -11.69
CA LYS A 11 -1.98 19.92 -12.62
C LYS A 11 -1.39 18.53 -12.90
N ALA A 12 -0.07 18.45 -13.11
CA ALA A 12 0.63 17.19 -13.32
C ALA A 12 0.56 16.29 -12.08
N PHE A 13 0.73 16.86 -10.89
CA PHE A 13 0.59 16.14 -9.63
C PHE A 13 -0.84 15.64 -9.39
N GLY A 14 -1.85 16.46 -9.66
CA GLY A 14 -3.25 16.05 -9.57
C GLY A 14 -3.58 14.86 -10.49
N LEU A 15 -3.11 14.91 -11.74
CA LEU A 15 -3.28 13.80 -12.69
C LEU A 15 -2.54 12.53 -12.22
N LEU A 16 -1.32 12.69 -11.68
CA LEU A 16 -0.56 11.57 -11.11
C LEU A 16 -1.32 10.92 -9.94
N LYS A 17 -1.94 11.72 -9.08
CA LYS A 17 -2.73 11.24 -7.95
C LYS A 17 -4.01 10.52 -8.38
N ALA A 18 -4.74 11.07 -9.35
CA ALA A 18 -5.91 10.39 -9.91
C ALA A 18 -5.54 9.04 -10.53
N LYS A 19 -4.43 8.98 -11.29
CA LYS A 19 -3.91 7.73 -11.86
C LYS A 19 -3.45 6.74 -10.79
N GLN A 20 -2.89 7.24 -9.69
CA GLN A 20 -2.50 6.39 -8.55
C GLN A 20 -3.75 5.78 -7.91
N GLU A 21 -4.79 6.57 -7.68
CA GLU A 21 -6.06 6.13 -7.08
C GLU A 21 -6.76 5.07 -7.94
N GLU A 22 -6.89 5.32 -9.25
CA GLU A 22 -7.47 4.36 -10.20
C GLU A 22 -6.75 3.00 -10.15
N ARG A 23 -5.41 3.00 -10.10
CA ARG A 23 -4.62 1.77 -9.96
C ARG A 23 -4.86 1.04 -8.65
N LEU A 24 -5.07 1.77 -7.56
CA LEU A 24 -5.36 1.15 -6.26
C LEU A 24 -6.75 0.52 -6.26
N ASP A 25 -7.72 1.17 -6.89
CA ASP A 25 -9.08 0.65 -7.05
C ASP A 25 -9.11 -0.60 -7.93
N GLU A 26 -8.34 -0.63 -9.02
CA GLU A 26 -8.15 -1.82 -9.84
C GLU A 26 -7.59 -2.99 -9.03
N ILE A 27 -6.58 -2.73 -8.19
CA ILE A 27 -6.01 -3.77 -7.31
C ILE A 27 -7.06 -4.21 -6.28
N ASN A 28 -7.76 -3.29 -5.63
CA ASN A 28 -8.82 -3.63 -4.66
C ASN A 28 -9.88 -4.54 -5.29
N LYS A 29 -10.31 -4.23 -6.52
CA LYS A 29 -11.27 -5.05 -7.27
C LYS A 29 -10.75 -6.47 -7.51
N GLN A 30 -9.47 -6.62 -7.89
CA GLN A 30 -8.87 -7.95 -8.04
C GLN A 30 -8.89 -8.77 -6.75
N PHE A 31 -8.75 -8.14 -5.58
CA PHE A 31 -8.82 -8.83 -4.29
C PHE A 31 -10.27 -9.18 -3.88
N LEU A 32 -11.24 -8.34 -4.25
CA LEU A 32 -12.67 -8.63 -4.06
C LEU A 32 -13.14 -9.81 -4.91
N ASP A 33 -12.64 -9.90 -6.15
CA ASP A 33 -12.99 -10.97 -7.09
C ASP A 33 -12.21 -12.28 -6.83
N ASP A 34 -11.16 -12.25 -5.98
CA ASP A 34 -10.35 -13.44 -5.66
C ASP A 34 -11.07 -14.33 -4.64
N PRO A 35 -11.44 -15.58 -5.00
CA PRO A 35 -12.13 -16.52 -4.10
C PRO A 35 -11.38 -16.82 -2.81
N LYS A 36 -10.07 -16.55 -2.77
CA LYS A 36 -9.25 -16.73 -1.58
C LYS A 36 -9.66 -15.80 -0.42
N PHE A 37 -10.20 -14.63 -0.73
CA PHE A 37 -10.59 -13.63 0.27
C PHE A 37 -12.11 -13.50 0.43
N SER A 38 -12.90 -14.26 -0.35
CA SER A 38 -14.37 -14.17 -0.36
C SER A 38 -15.06 -14.56 0.95
N SER A 39 -14.34 -15.16 1.91
CA SER A 39 -14.86 -15.51 3.24
C SER A 39 -14.80 -14.35 4.24
N ASP A 40 -14.15 -13.25 3.88
CA ASP A 40 -14.03 -12.06 4.74
C ASP A 40 -15.10 -11.03 4.34
N GLU A 41 -16.23 -11.05 5.04
CA GLU A 41 -17.38 -10.15 4.78
C GLU A 41 -17.00 -8.65 4.92
N ASP A 42 -15.98 -8.34 5.74
CA ASP A 42 -15.49 -6.97 5.96
C ASP A 42 -14.41 -6.56 4.95
N LEU A 43 -14.08 -7.43 3.98
CA LEU A 43 -13.03 -7.18 3.00
C LEU A 43 -13.16 -5.84 2.28
N PRO A 44 -14.34 -5.42 1.76
CA PRO A 44 -14.48 -4.12 1.09
C PRO A 44 -14.08 -2.94 1.99
N SER A 45 -14.56 -2.95 3.23
CA SER A 45 -14.25 -1.91 4.24
C SER A 45 -12.76 -1.88 4.59
N LYS A 46 -12.13 -3.06 4.72
CA LYS A 46 -10.68 -3.18 4.97
C LYS A 46 -9.85 -2.64 3.81
N LEU A 47 -10.22 -2.96 2.57
CA LEU A 47 -9.53 -2.48 1.37
C LEU A 47 -9.58 -0.95 1.26
N GLU A 48 -10.72 -0.32 1.58
CA GLU A 48 -10.84 1.14 1.62
C GLU A 48 -10.03 1.79 2.75
N ALA A 49 -9.99 1.15 3.92
CA ALA A 49 -9.13 1.59 5.02
C ALA A 49 -7.64 1.51 4.64
N PHE A 50 -7.24 0.44 3.97
CA PHE A 50 -5.87 0.20 3.52
C PHE A 50 -5.44 1.12 2.37
N LYS A 51 -6.35 1.46 1.45
CA LYS A 51 -6.09 2.44 0.37
C LYS A 51 -5.67 3.81 0.92
N ASN A 52 -6.25 4.23 2.05
CA ASN A 52 -5.92 5.50 2.70
C ASN A 52 -4.58 5.46 3.48
N ILE A 53 -4.03 4.28 3.75
CA ILE A 53 -2.78 4.08 4.48
C ILE A 53 -1.68 3.74 3.47
N MET A 54 -1.33 4.70 2.62
CA MET A 54 -0.41 4.46 1.49
C MET A 54 1.07 4.35 1.88
N SER A 55 1.43 4.54 3.14
CA SER A 55 2.81 4.39 3.61
C SER A 55 2.90 3.46 4.80
N LEU A 56 3.78 2.46 4.71
CA LEU A 56 4.14 1.58 5.83
C LEU A 56 4.47 2.39 7.09
N LYS A 57 5.17 3.51 6.93
CA LYS A 57 5.51 4.41 8.03
C LYS A 57 4.26 4.97 8.72
N GLN A 58 3.32 5.50 7.94
CA GLN A 58 2.05 6.02 8.46
C GLN A 58 1.21 4.93 9.14
N MET A 59 1.25 3.70 8.62
CA MET A 59 0.58 2.56 9.26
C MET A 59 1.18 2.25 10.63
N LEU A 60 2.50 2.12 10.72
CA LEU A 60 3.20 1.82 11.96
C LEU A 60 3.01 2.92 13.01
N GLU A 61 3.03 4.18 12.56
CA GLU A 61 2.75 5.34 13.41
C GLU A 61 1.32 5.29 13.96
N LYS A 62 0.31 4.98 13.13
CA LYS A 62 -1.09 4.84 13.57
C LYS A 62 -1.32 3.67 14.52
N LEU A 63 -0.58 2.57 14.34
CA LEU A 63 -0.66 1.39 15.21
C LEU A 63 0.21 1.51 16.47
N GLY A 64 0.97 2.61 16.62
CA GLY A 64 1.86 2.82 17.77
C GLY A 64 3.02 1.82 17.84
N VAL A 65 3.43 1.22 16.71
CA VAL A 65 4.48 0.20 16.67
C VAL A 65 5.81 0.83 16.27
N PRO A 66 6.71 1.12 17.22
CA PRO A 66 8.07 1.51 16.86
C PRO A 66 8.77 0.32 16.19
N LYS A 67 9.31 0.52 14.99
CA LYS A 67 10.16 -0.45 14.29
C LYS A 67 11.50 0.18 13.94
N THR A 68 12.57 -0.57 14.17
CA THR A 68 13.91 -0.19 13.74
C THR A 68 14.06 -0.30 12.22
N HIS A 69 15.03 0.40 11.64
CA HIS A 69 15.33 0.31 10.20
C HIS A 69 15.61 -1.12 9.74
N LEU A 70 16.24 -1.94 10.60
CA LEU A 70 16.53 -3.33 10.30
C LEU A 70 15.26 -4.18 10.24
N GLU A 71 14.32 -3.97 11.15
CA GLU A 71 13.02 -4.67 11.12
C GLU A 71 12.18 -4.24 9.92
N LEU A 72 12.21 -2.96 9.54
CA LEU A 72 11.56 -2.49 8.31
C LEU A 72 12.13 -3.19 7.08
N LYS A 73 13.47 -3.26 6.97
CA LYS A 73 14.13 -3.99 5.86
C LYS A 73 13.76 -5.47 5.83
N LYS A 74 13.70 -6.13 6.99
CA LYS A 74 13.29 -7.55 7.08
C LYS A 74 11.84 -7.73 6.64
N LEU A 75 10.94 -6.86 7.10
CA LEU A 75 9.52 -6.89 6.73
C LEU A 75 9.36 -6.68 5.22
N ILE A 76 10.01 -5.66 4.65
CA ILE A 76 9.96 -5.40 3.21
C ILE A 76 10.43 -6.62 2.43
N ARG A 77 11.55 -7.25 2.83
CA ARG A 77 12.09 -8.44 2.17
C ARG A 77 11.16 -9.67 2.29
N GLU A 78 10.47 -9.82 3.40
CA GLU A 78 9.53 -10.92 3.63
C GLU A 78 8.25 -10.79 2.79
N VAL A 79 7.79 -9.55 2.61
CA VAL A 79 6.51 -9.22 1.99
C VAL A 79 6.63 -8.98 0.49
N SER A 80 7.76 -8.44 0.04
CA SER A 80 8.01 -8.14 -1.38
C SER A 80 8.00 -9.40 -2.23
N SER A 81 7.22 -9.38 -3.31
CA SER A 81 7.29 -10.39 -4.37
C SER A 81 8.42 -10.14 -5.37
N GLY A 82 9.19 -9.05 -5.21
CA GLY A 82 10.23 -8.59 -6.14
C GLY A 82 11.63 -8.52 -5.53
N SER A 83 12.33 -7.39 -5.74
CA SER A 83 13.76 -7.21 -5.37
C SER A 83 14.03 -7.13 -3.86
N GLY A 84 13.00 -7.03 -3.01
CA GLY A 84 13.15 -6.96 -1.55
C GLY A 84 13.57 -5.59 -1.02
N GLU A 85 13.60 -4.54 -1.85
CA GLU A 85 13.89 -3.16 -1.43
C GLU A 85 12.62 -2.32 -1.23
N THR A 86 11.58 -2.64 -1.99
CA THR A 86 10.23 -2.08 -1.89
C THR A 86 9.21 -3.21 -2.02
N PHE A 87 7.97 -2.95 -1.62
CA PHE A 87 6.85 -3.86 -1.85
C PHE A 87 5.68 -3.07 -2.42
N SER A 88 4.86 -3.75 -3.22
CA SER A 88 3.70 -3.17 -3.88
C SER A 88 2.49 -3.09 -2.94
N TYR A 89 1.46 -2.36 -3.36
CA TYR A 89 0.17 -2.38 -2.67
C TYR A 89 -0.45 -3.78 -2.63
N SER A 90 -0.27 -4.59 -3.66
CA SER A 90 -0.73 -5.99 -3.66
C SER A 90 0.03 -6.85 -2.63
N ASP A 91 1.33 -6.64 -2.47
CA ASP A 91 2.12 -7.32 -1.44
C ASP A 91 1.64 -6.92 -0.04
N PHE A 92 1.34 -5.63 0.15
CA PHE A 92 0.76 -5.10 1.39
C PHE A 92 -0.56 -5.80 1.75
N LEU A 93 -1.50 -5.87 0.81
CA LEU A 93 -2.80 -6.51 1.03
C LEU A 93 -2.65 -8.00 1.32
N ARG A 94 -1.74 -8.70 0.62
CA ARG A 94 -1.44 -10.12 0.90
C ARG A 94 -0.86 -10.33 2.30
N MET A 95 -0.08 -9.38 2.81
CA MET A 95 0.42 -9.39 4.17
C MET A 95 -0.71 -9.20 5.19
N MET A 96 -1.56 -8.18 5.00
CA MET A 96 -2.62 -7.81 5.96
C MET A 96 -3.79 -8.81 5.98
N LEU A 97 -4.16 -9.34 4.82
CA LEU A 97 -5.30 -10.27 4.65
C LEU A 97 -4.86 -11.75 4.70
N GLY A 98 -3.56 -12.02 4.60
CA GLY A 98 -3.02 -13.38 4.50
C GLY A 98 -2.93 -14.10 5.85
N LYS A 99 -2.90 -15.43 5.81
CA LYS A 99 -2.72 -16.29 7.00
C LYS A 99 -1.27 -16.37 7.51
N ARG A 100 -0.26 -16.02 6.69
CA ARG A 100 1.16 -16.08 7.08
C ARG A 100 1.46 -15.06 8.17
N SER A 101 2.18 -15.48 9.20
CA SER A 101 2.64 -14.66 10.33
C SER A 101 3.65 -13.62 9.84
N ALA A 102 3.17 -12.55 9.23
CA ALA A 102 4.00 -11.37 9.10
C ALA A 102 4.36 -10.92 10.52
N ILE A 103 5.60 -10.48 10.73
CA ILE A 103 6.11 -9.84 11.96
C ILE A 103 5.20 -8.70 12.47
N LEU A 104 4.24 -8.27 11.64
CA LEU A 104 3.25 -7.24 11.90
C LEU A 104 1.86 -7.75 12.35
N LYS A 105 1.61 -9.05 12.39
CA LYS A 105 0.35 -9.56 12.96
C LYS A 105 0.33 -9.26 14.46
N MET A 106 -0.45 -8.27 14.85
CA MET A 106 -0.86 -8.04 16.23
C MET A 106 -1.88 -9.10 16.66
#